data_AF-A0A4Q5WCW3-F1
#
_entry.id   AF-A0A4Q5WCW3-F1
#
_cell.length_a   1.000
_cell.length_b   1.000
_cell.length_c   1.000
_cell.angle_alpha   90.00
_cell.angle_beta   90.00
_cell.angle_gamma   90.00
#
_symmetry.space_group_name_H-M   'P 1'
#
loop_
_entity.id
_entity.type
_entity.pdbx_description
1 polymer ?
#
loop_
_entity_poly.entity_id
_entity_poly.type
_entity_poly.pdbx_seq_one_letter_code
_entity_poly.pdbx_strand_id
1 'polypeptide(L)'
;MSMSAEAVTAEDKTAARRGKPKAQASLRVVSGVLTDPSRDALLTDFGKKTLDDRYVLPGESYQQMFARVATAYSDDVEHAQRIYDYISKLWFMPATPVLSNGGADRGLPISCFLNGVSDSLDGIVETWTENVWLASNGGGIGTYWGEVRSIGEKVGQNGQTSGIIPFIRVMDSLTLAISQGSLRRGSAACYLDIYHPEIEEFLEIRKAAGDFNRKSLNLHHGINITDEFMEAVRQDAPFQLKSPKTGEVM
;
A
#
# COMPACT_ATOMS: atom_id res chain seq x y z
N MET A 1 -2.21 -78.56 44.53
CA MET A 1 -2.19 -79.36 43.29
C MET A 1 -2.76 -78.49 42.18
N SER A 2 -1.95 -78.24 41.13
CA SER A 2 -2.32 -77.67 39.81
C SER A 2 -3.07 -76.32 39.79
N MET A 3 -2.83 -75.35 38.90
CA MET A 3 -2.16 -75.34 37.60
C MET A 3 -1.98 -73.86 37.18
N SER A 4 -0.81 -73.53 36.60
CA SER A 4 -0.52 -72.73 35.38
C SER A 4 -1.40 -71.52 35.01
N ALA A 5 -0.87 -70.38 34.52
CA ALA A 5 -0.11 -70.16 33.27
C ALA A 5 0.19 -68.63 33.20
N GLU A 6 1.08 -68.01 32.42
CA GLU A 6 2.02 -68.35 31.35
C GLU A 6 2.85 -67.05 31.15
N ALA A 7 4.14 -67.16 30.86
CA ALA A 7 4.95 -66.05 30.36
C ALA A 7 5.56 -66.47 29.03
N VAL A 8 5.20 -65.74 27.96
CA VAL A 8 5.80 -65.90 26.63
C VAL A 8 6.84 -64.81 26.42
N THR A 9 8.06 -65.24 26.16
CA THR A 9 9.26 -64.47 25.86
C THR A 9 9.20 -63.90 24.43
N ALA A 10 9.55 -62.62 24.26
CA ALA A 10 9.85 -62.02 22.96
C ALA A 10 11.38 -61.93 22.78
N GLU A 11 11.88 -62.47 21.66
CA GLU A 11 13.29 -62.48 21.26
C GLU A 11 13.83 -61.07 20.93
N ASP A 12 15.00 -60.75 21.46
CA ASP A 12 15.86 -59.63 21.06
C ASP A 12 16.76 -60.05 19.89
N LYS A 13 16.66 -59.34 18.75
CA LYS A 13 17.58 -59.44 17.61
C LYS A 13 18.08 -58.06 17.24
N THR A 14 19.11 -57.60 17.94
CA THR A 14 19.89 -56.41 17.59
C THR A 14 20.86 -56.69 16.44
N ALA A 15 20.41 -56.44 15.20
CA ALA A 15 21.29 -56.39 14.03
C ALA A 15 21.88 -54.97 13.87
N ALA A 16 23.19 -54.83 14.06
CA ALA A 16 23.93 -53.59 13.83
C ALA A 16 23.89 -53.18 12.35
N ARG A 17 23.09 -52.16 12.00
CA ARG A 17 23.11 -51.53 10.68
C ARG A 17 24.33 -50.60 10.56
N ARG A 18 25.31 -50.99 9.75
CA ARG A 18 26.39 -50.10 9.26
C ARG A 18 25.77 -48.94 8.48
N GLY A 19 25.63 -47.78 9.10
CA GLY A 19 25.25 -46.54 8.41
C GLY A 19 26.39 -46.07 7.50
N LYS A 20 26.07 -45.73 6.23
CA LYS A 20 27.00 -44.97 5.38
C LYS A 20 27.36 -43.65 6.09
N PRO A 21 28.60 -43.16 6.00
CA PRO A 21 28.94 -41.83 6.52
C PRO A 21 28.01 -40.82 5.86
N LYS A 22 27.27 -40.02 6.64
CA LYS A 22 26.58 -38.86 6.10
C LYS A 22 27.66 -37.98 5.47
N ALA A 23 27.54 -37.71 4.18
CA ALA A 23 28.38 -36.73 3.51
C ALA A 23 28.35 -35.45 4.36
N GLN A 24 29.53 -35.01 4.82
CA GLN A 24 29.67 -33.73 5.48
C GLN A 24 29.11 -32.69 4.53
N ALA A 25 28.00 -32.05 4.92
CA ALA A 25 27.48 -30.93 4.16
C ALA A 25 28.61 -29.91 4.07
N SER A 26 29.10 -29.65 2.87
CA SER A 26 30.09 -28.62 2.64
C SER A 26 29.43 -27.28 2.98
N LEU A 27 29.72 -26.77 4.17
CA LEU A 27 29.33 -25.42 4.55
C LEU A 27 30.08 -24.46 3.62
N ARG A 28 29.36 -23.92 2.64
CA ARG A 28 29.87 -22.86 1.79
C ARG A 28 29.61 -21.56 2.53
N VAL A 29 30.66 -20.77 2.76
CA VAL A 29 30.50 -19.38 3.17
C VAL A 29 29.78 -18.67 2.02
N VAL A 30 28.50 -18.34 2.23
CA VAL A 30 27.80 -17.42 1.35
C VAL A 30 28.28 -16.04 1.75
N SER A 31 28.96 -15.33 0.85
CA SER A 31 29.33 -13.94 1.07
C SER A 31 28.04 -13.12 1.23
N GLY A 32 27.85 -12.53 2.40
CA GLY A 32 26.77 -11.56 2.64
C GLY A 32 27.26 -10.13 2.42
N VAL A 33 26.33 -9.18 2.47
CA VAL A 33 26.67 -7.74 2.51
C VAL A 33 27.54 -7.46 3.73
N LEU A 34 28.65 -6.77 3.50
CA LEU A 34 29.56 -6.31 4.55
C LEU A 34 29.06 -4.98 5.11
N THR A 35 28.65 -4.99 6.38
CA THR A 35 28.17 -3.80 7.08
C THR A 35 29.31 -3.04 7.75
N ASP A 36 29.13 -1.72 7.85
CA ASP A 36 30.06 -0.77 8.47
C ASP A 36 29.35 0.02 9.58
N PRO A 37 29.44 -0.43 10.84
CA PRO A 37 28.79 0.22 11.98
C PRO A 37 29.21 1.68 12.20
N SER A 38 30.37 2.10 11.69
CA SER A 38 30.82 3.49 11.86
C SER A 38 29.92 4.51 11.16
N ARG A 39 29.15 4.06 10.15
CA ARG A 39 28.20 4.88 9.40
C ARG A 39 26.95 5.28 10.18
N ASP A 40 26.72 4.69 11.36
CA ASP A 40 25.70 5.17 12.29
C ASP A 40 25.97 6.62 12.74
N ALA A 41 27.22 7.09 12.64
CA ALA A 41 27.58 8.49 12.88
C ALA A 41 27.01 9.46 11.82
N LEU A 42 26.62 8.98 10.64
CA LEU A 42 25.98 9.80 9.60
C LEU A 42 24.51 10.09 9.91
N LEU A 43 23.87 9.26 10.74
CA LEU A 43 22.48 9.42 11.15
C LEU A 43 22.38 10.44 12.30
N THR A 44 21.47 11.41 12.16
CA THR A 44 21.14 12.35 13.22
C THR A 44 20.42 11.64 14.38
N ASP A 45 20.47 12.22 15.58
CA ASP A 45 19.79 11.64 16.75
C ASP A 45 18.27 11.52 16.55
N PHE A 46 17.66 12.47 15.84
CA PHE A 46 16.25 12.40 15.48
C PHE A 46 15.97 11.32 14.42
N GLY A 47 16.87 11.17 13.44
CA GLY A 47 16.80 10.12 12.44
C GLY A 47 16.84 8.74 13.08
N LYS A 48 17.77 8.51 14.02
CA LYS A 48 17.89 7.27 14.81
C LYS A 48 16.60 6.93 15.53
N LYS A 49 16.04 7.88 16.30
CA LYS A 49 14.75 7.69 16.97
C LYS A 49 13.61 7.33 16.02
N THR A 50 13.60 7.94 14.84
CA THR A 50 12.58 7.64 13.81
C THR A 50 12.75 6.23 13.25
N LEU A 51 13.99 5.78 13.04
CA LEU A 51 14.31 4.42 12.60
C LEU A 51 13.91 3.38 13.65
N ASP A 52 14.25 3.63 14.93
CA ASP A 52 13.92 2.75 16.05
C ASP A 52 12.41 2.57 16.22
N ASP A 53 11.63 3.66 16.09
CA ASP A 53 10.17 3.64 16.28
C ASP A 53 9.44 2.85 15.19
N ARG A 54 9.96 2.81 13.95
CA ARG A 54 9.15 2.46 12.77
C ARG A 54 9.76 1.48 11.77
N TYR A 55 11.08 1.34 11.73
CA TYR A 55 11.76 0.69 10.60
C TYR A 55 12.65 -0.47 11.01
N VAL A 56 13.35 -0.34 12.13
CA VAL A 56 14.26 -1.37 12.65
C VAL A 56 13.46 -2.54 13.20
N LEU A 57 13.79 -3.76 12.79
CA LEU A 57 13.17 -4.97 13.32
C LEU A 57 13.76 -5.34 14.70
N PRO A 58 13.04 -6.13 15.54
CA PRO A 58 13.57 -6.56 16.83
C PRO A 58 14.92 -7.28 16.69
N GLY A 59 15.94 -6.77 17.38
CA GLY A 59 17.30 -7.34 17.37
C GLY A 59 18.18 -6.90 16.20
N GLU A 60 17.72 -5.98 15.36
CA GLU A 60 18.44 -5.46 14.20
C GLU A 60 19.13 -4.10 14.52
N SER A 61 20.32 -3.87 13.96
CA SER A 61 20.96 -2.54 13.95
C SER A 61 20.62 -1.74 12.70
N TYR A 62 20.87 -0.43 12.66
CA TYR A 62 20.60 0.39 11.47
C TYR A 62 21.31 -0.13 10.21
N GLN A 63 22.57 -0.55 10.36
CA GLN A 63 23.32 -1.10 9.23
C GLN A 63 22.82 -2.48 8.79
N GLN A 64 22.35 -3.31 9.73
CA GLN A 64 21.71 -4.59 9.40
C GLN A 64 20.38 -4.36 8.68
N MET A 65 19.58 -3.38 9.10
CA MET A 65 18.37 -2.96 8.41
C MET A 65 18.66 -2.54 6.97
N PHE A 66 19.67 -1.69 6.75
CA PHE A 66 20.08 -1.30 5.39
C PHE A 66 20.57 -2.49 4.55
N ALA A 67 21.34 -3.41 5.14
CA ALA A 67 21.82 -4.60 4.45
C ALA A 67 20.69 -5.58 4.09
N ARG A 68 19.72 -5.79 5.00
CA ARG A 68 18.52 -6.60 4.75
C ARG A 68 17.74 -6.05 3.56
N VAL A 69 17.45 -4.74 3.58
CA VAL A 69 16.70 -4.08 2.50
C VAL A 69 17.48 -4.13 1.19
N ALA A 70 18.79 -3.86 1.21
CA ALA A 70 19.62 -3.94 0.02
C ALA A 70 19.64 -5.35 -0.60
N THR A 71 19.74 -6.39 0.25
CA THR A 71 19.74 -7.79 -0.18
C THR A 71 18.41 -8.18 -0.81
N ALA A 72 17.29 -7.74 -0.23
CA ALA A 72 15.94 -8.08 -0.70
C ALA A 72 15.63 -7.59 -2.12
N TYR A 73 16.28 -6.52 -2.57
CA TYR A 73 16.06 -5.89 -3.88
C TYR A 73 17.28 -5.96 -4.80
N SER A 74 18.13 -6.97 -4.60
CA SER A 74 19.34 -7.18 -5.39
C SER A 74 19.32 -8.53 -6.11
N ASP A 75 19.97 -8.58 -7.27
CA ASP A 75 20.11 -9.83 -8.06
C ASP A 75 21.24 -10.72 -7.53
N ASP A 76 22.28 -10.10 -6.98
CA ASP A 76 23.46 -10.77 -6.44
C ASP A 76 24.09 -9.95 -5.28
N VAL A 77 25.09 -10.55 -4.64
CA VAL A 77 25.77 -9.98 -3.47
C VAL A 77 26.53 -8.68 -3.81
N GLU A 78 27.10 -8.56 -5.01
CA GLU A 78 27.81 -7.34 -5.40
C GLU A 78 26.81 -6.20 -5.63
N HIS A 79 25.66 -6.50 -6.21
CA HIS A 79 24.55 -5.56 -6.34
C HIS A 79 24.02 -5.14 -4.96
N ALA A 80 23.81 -6.09 -4.06
CA ALA A 80 23.40 -5.83 -2.67
C ALA A 80 24.40 -4.90 -1.97
N GLN A 81 25.70 -5.16 -2.11
CA GLN A 81 26.75 -4.35 -1.51
C GLN A 81 26.73 -2.91 -2.03
N ARG A 82 26.56 -2.71 -3.34
CA ARG A 82 26.45 -1.35 -3.93
C ARG A 82 25.23 -0.61 -3.39
N ILE A 83 24.06 -1.26 -3.33
CA ILE A 83 22.85 -0.65 -2.77
C ILE A 83 23.07 -0.29 -1.29
N TYR A 84 23.60 -1.22 -0.49
CA TYR A 84 23.93 -0.97 0.91
C TYR A 84 24.87 0.21 1.08
N ASP A 85 25.93 0.31 0.27
CA ASP A 85 26.89 1.40 0.34
C ASP A 85 26.24 2.75 0.05
N TYR A 86 25.32 2.82 -0.91
CA TYR A 86 24.61 4.05 -1.21
C TYR A 86 23.60 4.45 -0.12
N ILE A 87 22.86 3.48 0.44
CA ILE A 87 21.91 3.74 1.54
C ILE A 87 22.65 4.17 2.80
N SER A 88 23.65 3.40 3.22
CA SER A 88 24.37 3.63 4.49
C SER A 88 25.25 4.88 4.47
N LYS A 89 25.69 5.35 3.29
CA LYS A 89 26.36 6.66 3.14
C LYS A 89 25.37 7.83 2.98
N LEU A 90 24.07 7.56 3.05
CA LEU A 90 22.98 8.53 2.87
C LEU A 90 23.00 9.23 1.50
N TRP A 91 23.51 8.57 0.45
CA TRP A 91 23.46 9.11 -0.92
C TRP A 91 22.04 9.00 -1.51
N PHE A 92 21.27 8.02 -1.05
CA PHE A 92 19.83 7.98 -1.21
C PHE A 92 19.20 7.25 -0.01
N MET A 93 17.89 7.38 0.15
CA MET A 93 17.11 6.62 1.14
C MET A 93 15.87 6.04 0.45
N PRO A 94 15.58 4.72 0.61
CA PRO A 94 14.36 4.14 0.05
C PRO A 94 13.10 4.76 0.66
N ALA A 95 12.00 4.70 -0.08
CA ALA A 95 10.68 5.08 0.45
C ALA A 95 10.29 4.20 1.65
N THR A 96 9.42 4.72 2.51
CA THR A 96 8.99 4.06 3.75
C THR A 96 8.64 2.58 3.58
N PRO A 97 7.77 2.16 2.63
CA PRO A 97 7.42 0.74 2.49
C PRO A 97 8.58 -0.14 2.03
N VAL A 98 9.49 0.38 1.19
CA VAL A 98 10.68 -0.35 0.76
C VAL A 98 11.61 -0.59 1.95
N LEU A 99 11.80 0.44 2.80
CA LEU A 99 12.64 0.34 3.99
C LEU A 99 12.01 -0.54 5.09
N SER A 100 10.71 -0.41 5.32
CA SER A 100 9.99 -1.17 6.36
C SER A 100 9.77 -2.64 6.00
N ASN A 101 9.50 -2.95 4.72
CA ASN A 101 9.04 -4.27 4.30
C ASN A 101 10.12 -5.06 3.52
N GLY A 102 11.20 -4.42 3.07
CA GLY A 102 12.26 -5.09 2.31
C GLY A 102 12.91 -6.24 3.08
N GLY A 103 12.68 -7.48 2.64
CA GLY A 103 13.20 -8.67 3.32
C GLY A 103 12.53 -8.98 4.66
N ALA A 104 11.36 -8.41 4.93
CA ALA A 104 10.50 -8.76 6.06
C ALA A 104 9.30 -9.59 5.57
N ASP A 105 8.70 -10.40 6.45
CA ASP A 105 7.53 -11.24 6.12
C ASP A 105 6.18 -10.48 6.15
N ARG A 106 6.20 -9.16 5.93
CA ARG A 106 5.00 -8.30 6.03
C ARG A 106 4.99 -7.17 5.01
N GLY A 107 3.80 -6.83 4.54
CA GLY A 107 3.51 -5.63 3.73
C GLY A 107 4.06 -5.67 2.31
N LEU A 108 3.66 -4.69 1.49
CA LEU A 108 4.14 -4.51 0.12
C LEU A 108 5.22 -3.42 0.07
N PRO A 109 6.19 -3.48 -0.85
CA PRO A 109 7.17 -2.42 -1.04
C PRO A 109 6.67 -1.30 -1.96
N ILE A 110 5.37 -1.02 -1.90
CA ILE A 110 4.68 -0.08 -2.79
C ILE A 110 4.10 1.04 -1.91
N SER A 111 4.36 2.29 -2.28
CA SER A 111 3.91 3.46 -1.52
C SER A 111 2.54 3.96 -1.92
N CYS A 112 2.27 3.98 -3.22
CA CYS A 112 1.08 4.60 -3.78
C CYS A 112 0.41 3.66 -4.77
N PHE A 113 -0.92 3.66 -4.78
CA PHE A 113 -1.74 2.96 -5.75
C PHE A 113 -2.68 3.95 -6.44
N LEU A 114 -2.97 3.71 -7.71
CA LEU A 114 -3.89 4.48 -8.51
C LEU A 114 -4.89 3.54 -9.17
N ASN A 115 -6.19 3.84 -9.05
CA ASN A 115 -7.26 3.12 -9.71
C ASN A 115 -8.34 4.09 -10.23
N GLY A 116 -9.25 3.56 -11.05
CA GLY A 116 -10.38 4.28 -11.62
C GLY A 116 -11.69 3.57 -11.30
N VAL A 117 -12.77 4.34 -11.20
CA VAL A 117 -14.10 3.83 -10.88
C VAL A 117 -14.93 3.74 -12.15
N SER A 118 -15.43 2.55 -12.49
CA SER A 118 -16.37 2.37 -13.59
C SER A 118 -17.78 2.85 -13.24
N ASP A 119 -18.52 3.33 -14.25
CA ASP A 119 -19.90 3.83 -14.15
C ASP A 119 -20.95 2.71 -13.95
N SER A 120 -20.80 1.93 -12.88
CA SER A 120 -21.74 0.89 -12.44
C SER A 120 -21.65 0.69 -10.92
N LEU A 121 -22.73 0.19 -10.30
CA LEU A 121 -22.71 -0.12 -8.86
C LEU A 121 -21.68 -1.19 -8.52
N ASP A 122 -21.56 -2.22 -9.35
CA ASP A 122 -20.57 -3.29 -9.17
C ASP A 122 -19.15 -2.71 -9.24
N GLY A 123 -18.84 -1.85 -10.21
CA GLY A 123 -17.54 -1.21 -10.34
C GLY A 123 -17.20 -0.31 -9.14
N ILE A 124 -18.19 0.43 -8.62
CA ILE A 124 -18.02 1.25 -7.41
C ILE A 124 -17.70 0.38 -6.19
N VAL A 125 -18.46 -0.69 -5.97
CA VAL A 125 -18.29 -1.60 -4.81
C VAL A 125 -16.98 -2.39 -4.92
N GLU A 126 -16.61 -2.85 -6.11
CA GLU A 126 -15.32 -3.51 -6.37
C GLU A 126 -14.16 -2.57 -6.08
N THR A 127 -14.23 -1.31 -6.52
CA THR A 127 -13.19 -0.32 -6.25
C THR A 127 -13.06 -0.04 -4.75
N TRP A 128 -14.16 0.04 -4.01
CA TRP A 128 -14.11 0.15 -2.56
C TRP A 128 -13.47 -1.06 -1.90
N THR A 129 -13.79 -2.26 -2.38
CA THR A 129 -13.21 -3.51 -1.88
C THR A 129 -11.70 -3.54 -2.14
N GLU A 130 -11.27 -3.17 -3.34
CA GLU A 130 -9.87 -3.01 -3.69
C GLU A 130 -9.17 -2.02 -2.75
N ASN A 131 -9.76 -0.83 -2.59
CA ASN A 131 -9.22 0.21 -1.72
C ASN A 131 -9.05 -0.26 -0.27
N VAL A 132 -9.97 -1.07 0.25
CA VAL A 132 -9.87 -1.66 1.59
C VAL A 132 -8.62 -2.52 1.71
N TRP A 133 -8.39 -3.41 0.75
CA TRP A 133 -7.23 -4.30 0.75
C TRP A 133 -5.92 -3.55 0.54
N LEU A 134 -5.88 -2.58 -0.38
CA LEU A 134 -4.69 -1.76 -0.63
C LEU A 134 -4.32 -0.92 0.60
N ALA A 135 -5.29 -0.30 1.25
CA ALA A 135 -5.05 0.50 2.45
C ALA A 135 -4.55 -0.36 3.62
N SER A 136 -5.09 -1.59 3.77
CA SER A 136 -4.63 -2.54 4.78
C SER A 136 -3.16 -2.92 4.63
N ASN A 137 -2.62 -2.86 3.40
CA ASN A 137 -1.22 -3.17 3.08
C ASN A 137 -0.27 -1.97 3.21
N GLY A 138 -0.73 -0.82 3.71
CA GLY A 138 0.12 0.32 4.03
C GLY A 138 0.28 1.36 2.93
N GLY A 139 -0.39 1.21 1.78
CA GLY A 139 -0.31 2.16 0.66
C GLY A 139 -1.25 3.36 0.79
N GLY A 140 -0.83 4.50 0.26
CA GLY A 140 -1.73 5.62 -0.06
C GLY A 140 -2.45 5.37 -1.38
N ILE A 141 -3.68 5.85 -1.52
CA ILE A 141 -4.54 5.52 -2.67
C ILE A 141 -5.02 6.80 -3.37
N GLY A 142 -4.89 6.87 -4.69
CA GLY A 142 -5.58 7.85 -5.53
C GLY A 142 -6.63 7.17 -6.40
N THR A 143 -7.90 7.55 -6.23
CA THR A 143 -9.01 6.97 -6.99
C THR A 143 -9.59 8.02 -7.93
N TYR A 144 -9.65 7.70 -9.22
CA TYR A 144 -10.23 8.55 -10.26
C TYR A 144 -11.73 8.29 -10.43
N TRP A 145 -12.54 9.34 -10.35
CA TRP A 145 -14.01 9.28 -10.36
C TRP A 145 -14.65 9.85 -11.63
N GLY A 146 -13.85 10.39 -12.57
CA GLY A 146 -14.38 11.14 -13.71
C GLY A 146 -15.16 10.34 -14.75
N GLU A 147 -15.16 9.01 -14.68
CA GLU A 147 -16.00 8.16 -15.54
C GLU A 147 -17.43 7.99 -15.02
N VAL A 148 -17.66 8.21 -13.73
CA VAL A 148 -18.97 7.97 -13.09
C VAL A 148 -19.92 9.12 -13.40
N ARG A 149 -21.14 8.79 -13.83
CA ARG A 149 -22.12 9.81 -14.21
C ARG A 149 -22.50 10.75 -13.03
N SER A 150 -22.74 12.00 -13.37
CA SER A 150 -23.08 13.11 -12.49
C SER A 150 -24.51 13.04 -11.95
N ILE A 151 -24.76 13.72 -10.84
CA ILE A 151 -26.09 13.91 -10.24
C ILE A 151 -27.17 14.26 -11.28
N GLY A 152 -28.35 13.64 -11.14
CA GLY A 152 -29.50 13.86 -12.03
C GLY A 152 -29.44 13.05 -13.34
N GLU A 153 -28.29 12.49 -13.72
CA GLU A 153 -28.19 11.64 -14.90
C GLU A 153 -28.95 10.31 -14.71
N LYS A 154 -29.54 9.81 -15.80
CA LYS A 154 -30.47 8.68 -15.79
C LYS A 154 -29.81 7.38 -15.32
N VAL A 155 -30.51 6.61 -14.48
CA VAL A 155 -30.15 5.26 -14.04
C VAL A 155 -31.33 4.30 -14.27
N GLY A 156 -31.07 3.17 -14.92
CA GLY A 156 -32.13 2.21 -15.26
C GLY A 156 -33.21 2.85 -16.15
N GLN A 157 -34.47 2.44 -15.96
CA GLN A 157 -35.58 2.98 -16.76
C GLN A 157 -36.10 4.32 -16.25
N ASN A 158 -36.25 4.47 -14.92
CA ASN A 158 -36.95 5.60 -14.28
C ASN A 158 -36.16 6.30 -13.16
N GLY A 159 -34.90 5.91 -12.92
CA GLY A 159 -34.08 6.48 -11.84
C GLY A 159 -33.17 7.60 -12.30
N GLN A 160 -32.67 8.37 -11.35
CA GLN A 160 -31.57 9.33 -11.51
C GLN A 160 -30.53 9.05 -10.43
N THR A 161 -29.25 9.29 -10.73
CA THR A 161 -28.17 9.14 -9.73
C THR A 161 -28.13 10.33 -8.77
N SER A 162 -27.62 10.08 -7.55
CA SER A 162 -27.30 11.12 -6.57
C SER A 162 -25.91 11.76 -6.78
N GLY A 163 -25.22 11.35 -7.85
CA GLY A 163 -23.88 11.79 -8.22
C GLY A 163 -22.76 11.08 -7.46
N ILE A 164 -21.52 11.51 -7.69
CA ILE A 164 -20.31 10.90 -7.14
C ILE A 164 -20.09 11.27 -5.66
N ILE A 165 -20.56 12.43 -5.22
CA ILE A 165 -20.23 12.98 -3.89
C ILE A 165 -20.68 12.05 -2.74
N PRO A 166 -21.90 11.47 -2.74
CA PRO A 166 -22.30 10.50 -1.72
C PRO A 166 -21.47 9.21 -1.75
N PHE A 167 -21.03 8.75 -2.92
CA PHE A 167 -20.15 7.58 -3.01
C PHE A 167 -18.76 7.86 -2.44
N ILE A 168 -18.20 9.05 -2.74
CA ILE A 168 -16.95 9.52 -2.15
C ILE A 168 -17.07 9.65 -0.62
N ARG A 169 -18.25 10.04 -0.10
CA ARG A 169 -18.53 10.09 1.34
C ARG A 169 -18.44 8.71 2.01
N VAL A 170 -18.85 7.64 1.32
CA VAL A 170 -18.68 6.26 1.80
C VAL A 170 -17.20 5.90 1.84
N MET A 171 -16.44 6.21 0.79
CA MET A 171 -14.99 6.00 0.74
C MET A 171 -14.24 6.73 1.86
N ASP A 172 -14.67 7.92 2.26
CA ASP A 172 -14.13 8.67 3.41
C ASP A 172 -14.25 7.86 4.72
N SER A 173 -15.45 7.29 4.97
CA SER A 173 -15.69 6.45 6.14
C SER A 173 -14.88 5.15 6.10
N LEU A 174 -14.75 4.52 4.93
CA LEU A 174 -13.92 3.31 4.77
C LEU A 174 -12.45 3.60 5.07
N THR A 175 -11.92 4.72 4.58
CA THR A 175 -10.54 5.15 4.83
C THR A 175 -10.27 5.35 6.32
N LEU A 176 -11.24 5.91 7.06
CA LEU A 176 -11.15 6.05 8.51
C LEU A 176 -11.21 4.73 9.27
N ALA A 177 -12.00 3.77 8.79
CA ALA A 177 -12.16 2.48 9.45
C ALA A 177 -10.89 1.61 9.35
N ILE A 178 -10.06 1.84 8.34
CA ILE A 178 -8.86 1.04 8.09
C ILE A 178 -7.66 1.68 8.78
N SER A 179 -7.25 1.10 9.92
CA SER A 179 -6.01 1.45 10.59
C SER A 179 -4.86 0.62 10.03
N GLN A 180 -3.85 1.26 9.42
CA GLN A 180 -2.60 0.58 9.06
C GLN A 180 -1.88 0.30 10.38
N GLY A 181 -1.87 -0.98 10.81
CA GLY A 181 -1.40 -1.41 12.13
C GLY A 181 -0.22 -0.60 12.65
N SER A 182 -0.36 -0.07 13.88
CA SER A 182 0.57 0.76 14.69
C SER A 182 1.37 1.91 14.05
N LEU A 183 1.47 2.05 12.73
CA LEU A 183 2.46 2.91 12.08
C LEU A 183 1.84 4.19 11.48
N ARG A 184 0.71 4.14 10.75
CA ARG A 184 0.07 5.32 10.13
C ARG A 184 -1.44 5.15 9.89
N ARG A 185 -2.15 6.29 9.79
CA ARG A 185 -3.53 6.31 9.26
C ARG A 185 -3.49 6.13 7.74
N GLY A 186 -4.47 5.39 7.19
CA GLY A 186 -4.69 5.36 5.75
C GLY A 186 -4.90 6.76 5.20
N SER A 187 -4.37 7.03 4.01
CA SER A 187 -4.55 8.29 3.30
C SER A 187 -5.04 7.98 1.89
N ALA A 188 -6.12 8.65 1.49
CA ALA A 188 -6.69 8.48 0.17
C ALA A 188 -7.05 9.84 -0.44
N ALA A 189 -6.94 9.90 -1.76
CA ALA A 189 -7.25 11.07 -2.57
C ALA A 189 -8.25 10.69 -3.67
N CYS A 190 -9.22 11.56 -3.93
CA CYS A 190 -10.11 11.46 -5.09
C CYS A 190 -9.63 12.40 -6.19
N TYR A 191 -9.71 11.97 -7.45
CA TYR A 191 -9.40 12.79 -8.61
C TYR A 191 -10.62 12.95 -9.52
N LEU A 192 -10.80 14.16 -10.02
CA LEU A 192 -11.89 14.52 -10.92
C LEU A 192 -11.40 15.46 -12.02
N ASP A 193 -11.98 15.33 -13.20
CA ASP A 193 -11.70 16.25 -14.30
C ASP A 193 -12.40 17.59 -14.09
N ILE A 194 -11.75 18.69 -14.48
CA ILE A 194 -12.27 20.06 -14.31
C ILE A 194 -13.61 20.30 -15.04
N TYR A 195 -13.92 19.53 -16.09
CA TYR A 195 -15.17 19.61 -16.84
C TYR A 195 -16.28 18.73 -16.29
N HIS A 196 -16.05 17.98 -15.19
CA HIS A 196 -17.09 17.13 -14.62
C HIS A 196 -18.22 18.01 -14.04
N PRO A 197 -19.52 17.68 -14.25
CA PRO A 197 -20.60 18.57 -13.84
C PRO A 197 -20.70 18.80 -12.31
N GLU A 198 -20.21 17.87 -11.50
CA GLU A 198 -20.12 18.02 -10.03
C GLU A 198 -18.84 18.75 -9.54
N ILE A 199 -18.04 19.37 -10.42
CA ILE A 199 -16.73 19.96 -10.05
C ILE A 199 -16.83 21.02 -8.94
N GLU A 200 -17.84 21.89 -8.99
CA GLU A 200 -18.00 22.96 -8.00
C GLU A 200 -18.25 22.40 -6.61
N GLU A 201 -19.08 21.36 -6.49
CA GLU A 201 -19.32 20.71 -5.20
C GLU A 201 -18.12 19.86 -4.77
N PHE A 202 -17.44 19.22 -5.71
CA PHE A 202 -16.23 18.44 -5.44
C PHE A 202 -15.13 19.28 -4.77
N LEU A 203 -14.96 20.55 -5.17
CA LEU A 203 -14.07 21.51 -4.52
C LEU A 203 -14.41 21.75 -3.03
N GLU A 204 -15.68 21.59 -2.68
CA GLU A 204 -16.24 21.95 -1.37
C GLU A 204 -16.32 20.76 -0.40
N ILE A 205 -15.97 19.54 -0.81
CA ILE A 205 -16.19 18.33 0.00
C ILE A 205 -15.39 18.34 1.31
N ARG A 206 -14.28 19.10 1.38
CA ARG A 206 -13.43 19.21 2.58
C ARG A 206 -13.80 20.40 3.47
N LYS A 207 -14.79 21.22 3.09
CA LYS A 207 -15.25 22.32 3.95
C LYS A 207 -16.18 21.78 5.03
N ALA A 208 -15.97 22.23 6.27
CA ALA A 208 -16.74 21.77 7.43
C ALA A 208 -18.19 22.28 7.47
N ALA A 209 -18.55 23.25 6.62
CA ALA A 209 -19.89 23.83 6.52
C ALA A 209 -20.66 23.26 5.32
N GLY A 210 -21.99 23.23 5.41
CA GLY A 210 -22.87 22.69 4.36
C GLY A 210 -23.52 21.36 4.78
N ASP A 211 -24.08 20.64 3.81
CA ASP A 211 -24.70 19.33 4.06
C ASP A 211 -23.64 18.29 4.44
N PHE A 212 -23.68 17.82 5.69
CA PHE A 212 -22.78 16.81 6.23
C PHE A 212 -22.75 15.51 5.41
N ASN A 213 -23.87 15.15 4.76
CA ASN A 213 -23.95 13.93 3.95
C ASN A 213 -23.13 14.03 2.65
N ARG A 214 -22.67 15.24 2.30
CA ARG A 214 -21.89 15.53 1.10
C ARG A 214 -20.48 16.03 1.43
N LYS A 215 -20.00 15.83 2.66
CA LYS A 215 -18.64 16.24 3.12
C LYS A 215 -17.73 15.06 3.48
N SER A 216 -16.54 15.06 2.90
CA SER A 216 -15.49 14.06 3.10
C SER A 216 -14.23 14.74 3.63
N LEU A 217 -14.19 14.97 4.94
CA LEU A 217 -13.15 15.77 5.60
C LEU A 217 -11.80 15.05 5.72
N ASN A 218 -11.80 13.72 5.59
CA ASN A 218 -10.63 12.87 5.81
C ASN A 218 -9.95 12.46 4.50
N LEU A 219 -10.65 12.60 3.37
CA LEU A 219 -10.08 12.45 2.05
C LEU A 219 -9.34 13.71 1.60
N HIS A 220 -8.36 13.50 0.74
CA HIS A 220 -7.79 14.54 -0.12
C HIS A 220 -8.55 14.58 -1.45
N HIS A 221 -8.47 15.68 -2.18
CA HIS A 221 -8.95 15.75 -3.55
C HIS A 221 -7.95 16.47 -4.45
N GLY A 222 -7.85 16.00 -5.69
CA GLY A 222 -7.07 16.59 -6.77
C GLY A 222 -7.94 16.79 -8.01
N ILE A 223 -7.54 17.73 -8.87
CA ILE A 223 -8.29 18.07 -10.08
C ILE A 223 -7.37 17.90 -11.27
N ASN A 224 -7.85 17.21 -12.30
CA ASN A 224 -7.20 17.17 -13.59
C ASN A 224 -7.63 18.39 -14.39
N ILE A 225 -6.73 19.35 -14.53
CA ILE A 225 -6.98 20.62 -15.22
C ILE A 225 -6.56 20.48 -16.67
N THR A 226 -7.48 20.77 -17.60
CA THR A 226 -7.20 20.76 -19.04
C THR A 226 -6.64 22.09 -19.51
N ASP A 227 -5.88 22.06 -20.61
CA ASP A 227 -5.42 23.29 -21.27
C ASP A 227 -6.59 24.16 -21.76
N GLU A 228 -7.70 23.54 -22.19
CA GLU A 228 -8.95 24.22 -22.58
C GLU A 228 -9.49 25.09 -21.43
N PHE A 229 -9.51 24.57 -20.20
CA PHE A 229 -9.91 25.34 -19.03
C PHE A 229 -8.95 26.51 -18.77
N MET A 230 -7.65 26.28 -18.85
CA MET A 230 -6.65 27.33 -18.62
C MET A 230 -6.73 28.45 -19.66
N GLU A 231 -7.07 28.12 -20.92
CA GLU A 231 -7.35 29.12 -21.96
C GLU A 231 -8.63 29.89 -21.68
N ALA A 232 -9.71 29.21 -21.31
CA ALA A 232 -10.98 29.86 -20.97
C ALA A 232 -10.79 30.87 -19.83
N VAL A 233 -10.05 30.49 -18.78
CA VAL A 233 -9.70 31.40 -17.68
C VAL A 233 -8.88 32.60 -18.16
N ARG A 234 -7.89 32.40 -19.04
CA ARG A 234 -7.07 33.50 -19.57
C ARG A 234 -7.89 34.51 -20.36
N GLN A 235 -8.92 34.03 -21.06
CA GLN A 235 -9.78 34.84 -21.93
C GLN A 235 -11.03 35.37 -21.23
N ASP A 236 -11.23 35.06 -19.93
CA ASP A 236 -12.49 35.33 -19.22
C ASP A 236 -13.71 34.75 -19.96
N ALA A 237 -13.55 33.55 -20.53
CA ALA A 237 -14.55 32.88 -21.34
C ALA A 237 -15.32 31.81 -20.55
N PRO A 238 -16.59 31.54 -20.90
CA PRO A 238 -17.35 30.43 -20.33
C PRO A 238 -16.68 29.07 -20.59
N PHE A 239 -16.71 28.19 -19.60
CA PHE A 239 -16.20 26.82 -19.72
C PHE A 239 -17.36 25.82 -19.56
N GLN A 240 -17.42 24.85 -20.48
CA GLN A 240 -18.55 23.91 -20.56
C GLN A 240 -18.27 22.65 -19.75
N LEU A 241 -19.25 22.23 -18.95
CA LEU A 241 -19.22 20.97 -18.23
C LEU A 241 -19.78 19.86 -19.12
N LYS A 242 -19.24 18.64 -19.02
CA LYS A 242 -19.55 17.54 -19.93
C LYS A 242 -19.98 16.31 -19.14
N SER A 243 -21.12 15.72 -19.50
CA SER A 243 -21.57 14.45 -18.94
C SER A 243 -20.50 13.36 -19.20
N PRO A 244 -20.03 12.64 -18.17
CA PRO A 244 -19.18 11.47 -18.35
C PRO A 244 -19.88 10.35 -19.13
N LYS A 245 -21.21 10.30 -19.06
CA LYS A 245 -22.01 9.22 -19.65
C LYS A 245 -22.26 9.42 -21.14
N THR A 246 -22.68 10.62 -21.53
CA THR A 246 -23.11 10.92 -22.90
C THR A 246 -22.09 11.75 -23.67
N GLY A 247 -21.17 12.44 -22.97
CA GLY A 247 -20.26 13.43 -23.55
C GLY A 247 -20.95 14.74 -23.93
N GLU A 248 -22.25 14.88 -23.63
CA GLU A 248 -23.01 16.10 -23.91
C GLU A 248 -22.64 17.21 -22.93
N VAL A 249 -22.70 18.45 -23.42
CA VAL A 249 -22.52 19.65 -22.61
C VAL A 249 -23.75 19.86 -21.72
N MET A 250 -23.53 20.11 -20.42
CA MET A 250 -24.56 20.33 -19.40
C MET A 250 -24.65 21.79 -18.95
#